data_AF-A0A960VPM5-F1
#
_entry.id   AF-A0A960VPM5-F1
#
_cell.length_a   1.000
_cell.length_b   1.000
_cell.length_c   1.000
_cell.angle_alpha   90.00
_cell.angle_beta   90.00
_cell.angle_gamma   90.00
#
_symmetry.space_group_name_H-M   'P 1'
#
loop_
_entity.id
_entity.type
_entity.pdbx_description
1 polymer ?
#
loop_
_entity_poly.entity_id
_entity_poly.type
_entity_poly.pdbx_seq_one_letter_code
_entity_poly.pdbx_strand_id
1 'polypeptide(L)'
;AGDAAALTAGEAVYAGSCASCHGAAGAGDGLVSDPPPTDFTAGDEERCDGLMFWRISTGAATGPAGSIMAAYGGALTDDQIWQVVTFLRTFEP
;
A
#
# COMPACT_ATOMS: atom_id res chain seq x y z
N ALA A 1 -12.84 -9.05 -4.97
CA ALA A 1 -11.91 -10.07 -4.44
C ALA A 1 -11.97 -11.30 -5.35
N GLY A 2 -10.84 -11.72 -5.94
CA GLY A 2 -10.77 -13.04 -6.60
C GLY A 2 -10.30 -13.08 -8.06
N ASP A 3 -9.46 -12.15 -8.52
CA ASP A 3 -8.67 -12.41 -9.73
C ASP A 3 -7.25 -12.79 -9.31
N ALA A 4 -6.88 -14.06 -9.48
CA ALA A 4 -5.55 -14.55 -9.17
C ALA A 4 -4.47 -13.79 -9.94
N ALA A 5 -4.77 -13.33 -11.16
CA ALA A 5 -3.86 -12.49 -11.93
C ALA A 5 -3.66 -11.12 -11.28
N ALA A 6 -4.72 -10.52 -10.74
CA ALA A 6 -4.64 -9.26 -10.02
C ALA A 6 -3.85 -9.38 -8.72
N LEU A 7 -3.98 -10.50 -8.00
CA LEU A 7 -3.18 -10.78 -6.80
C LEU A 7 -1.69 -10.91 -7.13
N THR A 8 -1.33 -11.73 -8.14
CA THR A 8 0.06 -11.90 -8.55
C THR A 8 0.67 -10.60 -9.08
N ALA A 9 -0.10 -9.81 -9.85
CA ALA A 9 0.36 -8.51 -10.32
C ALA A 9 0.55 -7.51 -9.17
N GLY A 10 -0.41 -7.47 -8.23
CA GLY A 10 -0.34 -6.64 -7.03
C GLY A 10 0.84 -6.97 -6.14
N GLU A 11 1.11 -8.26 -5.93
CA GLU A 11 2.28 -8.76 -5.19
C GLU A 11 3.59 -8.30 -5.83
N ALA A 12 3.72 -8.42 -7.15
CA ALA A 12 4.92 -7.99 -7.87
C ALA A 12 5.16 -6.48 -7.74
N VAL A 13 4.09 -5.67 -7.85
CA VAL A 13 4.18 -4.21 -7.65
C VAL A 13 4.54 -3.88 -6.20
N TYR A 14 3.91 -4.55 -5.22
CA TYR A 14 4.18 -4.34 -3.81
C TYR A 14 5.64 -4.67 -3.46
N ALA A 15 6.16 -5.80 -3.93
CA ALA A 15 7.54 -6.21 -3.71
C ALA A 15 8.56 -5.22 -4.31
N GLY A 16 8.26 -4.66 -5.49
CA GLY A 16 9.15 -3.73 -6.18
C GLY A 16 9.11 -2.29 -5.65
N SER A 17 7.98 -1.85 -5.12
CA SER A 17 7.74 -0.42 -4.85
C SER A 17 7.31 -0.09 -3.41
N CYS A 18 6.79 -1.05 -2.64
CA CYS A 18 6.15 -0.79 -1.35
C CYS A 18 6.87 -1.46 -0.17
N ALA A 19 7.34 -2.69 -0.37
CA ALA A 19 7.89 -3.55 0.68
C ALA A 19 9.13 -2.98 1.38
N SER A 20 9.91 -2.11 0.72
CA SER A 20 11.09 -1.49 1.33
C SER A 20 10.73 -0.64 2.55
N CYS A 21 9.54 -0.03 2.57
CA CYS A 21 9.08 0.79 3.69
C CYS A 21 8.02 0.06 4.52
N HIS A 22 7.05 -0.58 3.85
CA HIS A 22 5.92 -1.24 4.54
C HIS A 22 6.23 -2.67 5.04
N GLY A 23 7.43 -3.19 4.77
CA GLY A 23 7.84 -4.55 5.13
C GLY A 23 7.32 -5.60 4.15
N ALA A 24 8.01 -6.73 4.01
CA ALA A 24 7.55 -7.79 3.10
C ALA A 24 6.24 -8.46 3.58
N ALA A 25 5.98 -8.42 4.88
CA ALA A 25 4.78 -8.97 5.51
C ALA A 25 3.69 -7.91 5.74
N GLY A 26 3.87 -6.67 5.25
CA GLY A 26 2.89 -5.60 5.45
C GLY A 26 2.83 -5.03 6.87
N ALA A 27 3.79 -5.35 7.73
CA ALA A 27 3.77 -4.95 9.15
C ALA A 27 4.24 -3.51 9.43
N GLY A 28 4.55 -2.72 8.39
CA GLY A 28 5.08 -1.36 8.55
C GLY A 28 6.49 -1.31 9.14
N ASP A 29 7.22 -2.43 9.09
CA ASP A 29 8.52 -2.67 9.75
C ASP A 29 9.72 -2.61 8.80
N GLY A 30 9.54 -1.99 7.62
CA GLY A 30 10.62 -1.76 6.67
C GLY A 30 11.55 -0.62 7.11
N LEU A 31 11.95 0.24 6.18
CA LEU A 31 12.74 1.43 6.47
C LEU A 31 12.06 2.29 7.55
N VAL A 32 12.80 2.57 8.63
CA VAL A 32 12.32 3.40 9.74
C VAL A 32 12.02 4.82 9.23
N SER A 33 10.75 5.23 9.36
CA SER A 33 10.29 6.60 9.14
C SER A 33 9.49 7.09 10.34
N ASP A 34 9.39 8.41 10.50
CA ASP A 34 8.53 9.06 11.51
C ASP A 34 7.57 10.03 10.79
N PRO A 35 6.24 9.75 10.78
CA PRO A 35 5.58 8.59 11.38
C PRO A 35 5.91 7.27 10.64
N PRO A 36 5.76 6.11 11.32
CA PRO A 36 5.97 4.82 10.67
C PRO A 36 4.91 4.57 9.59
N PRO A 37 5.22 3.72 8.59
CA PRO A 37 4.22 3.26 7.64
C PRO A 37 3.11 2.46 8.32
N THR A 38 1.92 2.44 7.71
CA THR A 38 0.79 1.65 8.21
C THR A 38 1.17 0.17 8.32
N ASP A 39 0.85 -0.42 9.48
CA ASP A 39 0.80 -1.86 9.69
C ASP A 39 -0.53 -2.39 9.14
N PHE A 40 -0.48 -3.17 8.07
CA PHE A 40 -1.64 -3.79 7.41
C PHE A 40 -2.10 -5.08 8.10
N THR A 41 -1.32 -5.61 9.04
CA THR A 41 -1.66 -6.82 9.81
C THR A 41 -2.45 -6.52 11.06
N ALA A 42 -2.43 -5.26 11.53
CA ALA A 42 -3.28 -4.80 12.62
C ALA A 42 -4.76 -4.86 12.22
N GLY A 43 -5.64 -5.40 13.07
CA GLY A 43 -7.08 -5.54 12.81
C GLY A 43 -7.91 -4.32 13.19
N ASP A 44 -7.25 -3.19 13.48
CA ASP A 44 -7.83 -2.16 14.37
C ASP A 44 -8.25 -0.89 13.62
N GLU A 45 -7.95 -0.80 12.32
CA GLU A 45 -8.27 0.37 11.49
C GLU A 45 -9.22 0.02 10.35
N GLU A 46 -10.31 0.78 10.24
CA GLU A 46 -11.21 0.72 9.09
C GLU A 46 -10.48 1.24 7.86
N ARG A 47 -10.11 0.32 6.97
CA ARG A 47 -9.43 0.66 5.73
C ARG A 47 -10.40 0.60 4.58
N CYS A 48 -10.72 1.76 4.01
CA CYS A 48 -11.50 1.84 2.77
C CYS A 48 -10.59 1.64 1.56
N ASP A 49 -10.99 0.76 0.64
CA ASP A 49 -10.29 0.50 -0.63
C ASP A 49 -9.99 1.78 -1.42
N GLY A 50 -10.97 2.68 -1.50
CA GLY A 50 -10.82 3.97 -2.18
C GLY A 50 -9.82 4.90 -1.50
N LEU A 51 -9.70 4.85 -0.17
CA LEU A 51 -8.69 5.61 0.57
C LEU A 51 -7.29 5.05 0.35
N MET A 52 -7.14 3.71 0.29
CA MET A 52 -5.87 3.09 -0.07
C MET A 52 -5.43 3.47 -1.48
N PHE A 53 -6.33 3.34 -2.46
CA PHE A 53 -6.06 3.75 -3.84
C PHE A 53 -5.63 5.22 -3.91
N TRP A 54 -6.41 6.11 -3.28
CA TRP A 54 -6.11 7.53 -3.26
C TRP A 54 -4.76 7.79 -2.62
N ARG A 55 -4.45 7.17 -1.47
CA ARG A 55 -3.18 7.36 -0.77
C ARG A 55 -1.98 6.88 -1.59
N ILE A 56 -2.09 5.75 -2.29
CA ILE A 56 -1.03 5.27 -3.20
C ILE A 56 -0.86 6.25 -4.38
N SER A 57 -1.96 6.76 -4.91
CA SER A 57 -1.95 7.70 -6.04
C SER A 57 -1.31 9.04 -5.68
N THR A 58 -1.67 9.63 -4.53
CA THR A 58 -1.28 11.00 -4.15
C THR A 58 -0.07 11.07 -3.20
N GLY A 59 0.27 9.98 -2.53
CA GLY A 59 1.35 9.92 -1.55
C GLY A 59 1.16 10.88 -0.38
N ALA A 60 2.28 11.39 0.14
CA ALA A 60 2.35 12.29 1.28
C ALA A 60 1.79 13.68 1.01
N ALA A 61 1.70 14.11 -0.25
CA ALA A 61 1.26 15.45 -0.64
C ALA A 61 -0.15 15.80 -0.10
N THR A 62 -0.97 14.79 0.19
CA THR A 62 -2.31 14.95 0.75
C THR A 62 -2.54 14.11 2.02
N GLY A 63 -1.50 13.45 2.55
CA GLY A 63 -1.60 12.54 3.69
C GLY A 63 -1.41 13.21 5.08
N PRO A 64 -1.35 12.42 6.17
CA PRO A 64 -0.99 12.89 7.49
C PRO A 64 0.33 13.66 7.45
N ALA A 65 0.39 14.76 8.21
CA ALA A 65 1.58 15.57 8.33
C ALA A 65 2.79 14.71 8.74
N GLY A 66 3.89 14.82 7.99
CA GLY A 66 5.13 14.08 8.24
C GLY A 66 5.31 12.80 7.43
N SER A 67 4.27 12.29 6.75
CA SER A 67 4.46 11.13 5.88
C SER A 67 5.48 11.43 4.77
N ILE A 68 6.33 10.46 4.45
CA ILE A 68 7.29 10.52 3.33
C ILE A 68 6.87 9.64 2.15
N MET A 69 5.67 9.08 2.18
CA MET A 69 5.18 8.17 1.15
C MET A 69 5.17 8.87 -0.21
N ALA A 70 5.89 8.33 -1.19
CA ALA A 70 5.90 8.88 -2.54
C ALA A 70 4.51 8.77 -3.19
N ALA A 71 4.20 9.71 -4.08
CA ALA A 71 3.03 9.60 -4.95
C ALA A 71 3.36 8.63 -6.09
N TYR A 72 2.53 7.61 -6.30
CA TYR A 72 2.69 6.64 -7.38
C TYR A 72 1.75 6.90 -8.57
N GLY A 73 0.83 7.87 -8.47
CA GLY A 73 0.02 8.30 -9.59
C GLY A 73 0.90 8.77 -10.76
N GLY A 74 0.72 8.17 -11.93
CA GLY A 74 1.51 8.45 -13.12
C GLY A 74 2.80 7.62 -13.25
N ALA A 75 3.32 7.07 -12.15
CA ALA A 75 4.36 6.03 -12.19
C ALA A 75 3.75 4.62 -12.30
N LEU A 76 2.59 4.43 -11.66
CA LEU A 76 1.73 3.26 -11.79
C LEU A 76 0.43 3.67 -12.50
N THR A 77 -0.12 2.75 -13.27
CA THR A 77 -1.49 2.85 -13.81
C THR A 77 -2.53 2.63 -12.71
N ASP A 78 -3.75 3.13 -12.91
CA ASP A 78 -4.85 2.91 -11.97
C ASP A 78 -5.10 1.41 -11.72
N ASP A 79 -5.01 0.58 -12.76
CA ASP A 79 -5.15 -0.87 -12.66
C ASP A 79 -4.06 -1.47 -11.75
N GLN A 80 -2.80 -1.03 -11.88
CA GLN A 80 -1.71 -1.50 -11.01
C GLN A 80 -1.92 -1.05 -9.56
N ILE A 81 -2.44 0.15 -9.33
CA ILE A 81 -2.75 0.61 -7.97
C ILE A 81 -3.88 -0.25 -7.38
N TRP A 82 -4.94 -0.53 -8.15
CA TRP A 82 -6.02 -1.42 -7.69
C TRP A 82 -5.57 -2.85 -7.45
N GLN A 83 -4.62 -3.37 -8.24
CA GLN A 83 -3.99 -4.66 -8.01
C GLN A 83 -3.23 -4.68 -6.67
N VAL A 84 -2.48 -3.61 -6.37
CA VAL A 84 -1.82 -3.47 -5.05
C VAL A 84 -2.84 -3.40 -3.93
N VAL A 85 -3.91 -2.61 -4.06
CA VAL A 85 -4.99 -2.55 -3.05
C VAL A 85 -5.58 -3.95 -2.83
N THR A 86 -5.81 -4.71 -3.90
CA THR A 86 -6.28 -6.09 -3.83
C THR A 86 -5.30 -6.99 -3.08
N PHE A 87 -3.99 -6.82 -3.30
CA PHE A 87 -2.95 -7.56 -2.58
C PHE A 87 -2.83 -7.13 -1.11
N LEU A 88 -2.96 -5.84 -0.77
CA LEU A 88 -2.89 -5.37 0.62
C LEU A 88 -3.95 -6.04 1.51
N ARG A 89 -5.11 -6.39 0.94
CA ARG A 89 -6.15 -7.15 1.64
C ARG A 89 -5.72 -8.54 2.09
N THR A 90 -4.65 -9.11 1.53
CA THR A 90 -4.14 -10.42 1.99
C THR A 90 -3.35 -10.33 3.29
N PHE A 91 -2.98 -9.13 3.75
CA PHE A 91 -2.32 -8.93 5.04
C PHE A 91 -3.32 -8.77 6.20
N GLU A 92 -4.59 -8.48 5.89
CA GLU A 92 -5.61 -8.26 6.92
C GLU A 92 -5.98 -9.57 7.61
N PRO A 93 -6.21 -9.56 8.94
CA PRO A 93 -6.57 -10.75 9.72
C PRO A 93 -7.98 -11.27 9.45
#